data_AF-A0AA37UYC0-F1
#
_entry.id   AF-A0AA37UYC0-F1
#
_cell.length_a   1.000
_cell.length_b   1.000
_cell.length_c   1.000
_cell.angle_alpha   90.00
_cell.angle_beta   90.00
_cell.angle_gamma   90.00
#
_symmetry.space_group_name_H-M   'P 1'
#
loop_
_entity.id
_entity.type
_entity.pdbx_description
1 polymer ?
#
loop_
_entity_poly.entity_id
_entity_poly.type
_entity_poly.pdbx_seq_one_letter_code
_entity_poly.pdbx_strand_id
1 'polypeptide(L)'
;MLDRLDGDWLGLSVTMPHKHDVLALADTADPLAQVVGAANTVLVTGSSGRRVLVAANTDVHGAAQALREARSGAAPSAAPARSAVVLGAGGTAAAALAALAELGVTDPVVCVRSQARAAGLLQAAHRMGMDVTLRRFDAAAPLIADADLVVQTAVAGAADPIAADLTALLDGRPLRPGQTLLDAIYDPWPTALAAAWSGAGGAVAPGWLMLLHQAAEQVRLMTGSAAPVDAMRAALAGALED
;
A
#
# COMPACT_ATOMS: atom_id res chain seq x y z
N MET A 1 -9.98 17.16 17.73
CA MET A 1 -10.36 17.47 16.33
C MET A 1 -11.63 16.74 15.94
N LEU A 2 -11.71 15.42 16.16
CA LEU A 2 -12.91 14.62 15.86
C LEU A 2 -14.19 15.12 16.57
N ASP A 3 -14.07 15.64 17.80
CA ASP A 3 -15.22 16.19 18.54
C ASP A 3 -15.91 17.37 17.87
N ARG A 4 -15.20 18.06 16.95
CA ARG A 4 -15.67 19.21 16.19
C ARG A 4 -16.37 18.84 14.88
N LEU A 5 -16.38 17.56 14.50
CA LEU A 5 -17.07 17.11 13.29
C LEU A 5 -18.58 17.17 13.51
N ASP A 6 -19.29 17.94 12.72
CA ASP A 6 -20.75 18.03 12.71
C ASP A 6 -21.32 17.47 11.39
N GLY A 7 -22.61 17.72 11.13
CA GLY A 7 -23.30 17.21 9.95
C GLY A 7 -22.84 17.80 8.62
N ASP A 8 -22.00 18.85 8.63
CA ASP A 8 -21.47 19.47 7.41
C ASP A 8 -20.23 18.72 6.87
N TRP A 9 -19.67 17.80 7.66
CA TRP A 9 -18.56 16.95 7.26
C TRP A 9 -19.07 15.61 6.76
N LEU A 10 -18.56 15.16 5.61
CA LEU A 10 -18.79 13.79 5.12
C LEU A 10 -17.73 12.81 5.64
N GLY A 11 -16.53 13.31 5.95
CA GLY A 11 -15.43 12.50 6.44
C GLY A 11 -14.10 13.23 6.49
N LEU A 12 -13.07 12.50 6.93
CA LEU A 12 -11.69 12.95 6.98
C LEU A 12 -10.75 11.88 6.40
N SER A 13 -9.70 12.35 5.73
CA SER A 13 -8.52 11.52 5.49
C SER A 13 -7.61 11.57 6.73
N VAL A 14 -7.00 10.43 7.07
CA VAL A 14 -6.10 10.28 8.21
C VAL A 14 -4.78 9.73 7.72
N THR A 15 -3.69 10.39 8.09
CA THR A 15 -2.33 9.98 7.73
C THR A 15 -1.47 9.75 8.97
N MET A 16 -0.20 9.41 8.77
CA MET A 16 0.79 9.25 9.83
C MET A 16 0.82 10.52 10.73
N PRO A 17 0.93 10.38 12.07
CA PRO A 17 1.06 9.14 12.84
C PRO A 17 -0.28 8.51 13.30
N HIS A 18 -1.42 9.08 12.95
CA HIS A 18 -2.70 8.81 13.61
C HIS A 18 -3.52 7.64 13.07
N LYS A 19 -3.00 6.86 12.11
CA LYS A 19 -3.75 5.76 11.48
C LYS A 19 -4.12 4.63 12.45
N HIS A 20 -3.39 4.45 13.55
CA HIS A 20 -3.74 3.47 14.59
C HIS A 20 -4.71 4.07 15.62
N ASP A 21 -4.42 5.29 16.08
CA ASP A 21 -5.20 5.98 17.12
C ASP A 21 -6.67 6.13 16.72
N VAL A 22 -6.93 6.40 15.44
CA VAL A 22 -8.29 6.67 14.97
C VAL A 22 -9.24 5.48 15.11
N LEU A 23 -8.73 4.24 15.15
CA LEU A 23 -9.55 3.05 15.40
C LEU A 23 -10.18 3.07 16.81
N ALA A 24 -9.47 3.62 17.80
CA ALA A 24 -9.95 3.73 19.17
C ALA A 24 -10.81 4.99 19.40
N LEU A 25 -10.67 6.00 18.52
CA LEU A 25 -11.39 7.27 18.63
C LEU A 25 -12.70 7.30 17.84
N ALA A 26 -12.86 6.46 16.82
CA ALA A 26 -14.10 6.31 16.09
C ALA A 26 -15.13 5.51 16.92
N ASP A 27 -16.42 5.73 16.65
CA ASP A 27 -17.50 5.00 17.32
C ASP A 27 -17.51 3.53 16.89
N THR A 28 -17.22 3.29 15.61
CA THR A 28 -17.08 1.95 15.02
C THR A 28 -15.96 1.93 13.98
N ALA A 29 -15.57 0.73 13.56
CA ALA A 29 -14.59 0.55 12.49
C ALA A 29 -15.07 -0.53 11.50
N ASP A 30 -14.81 -0.31 10.21
CA ASP A 30 -15.00 -1.28 9.15
C ASP A 30 -14.20 -2.57 9.47
N PRO A 31 -14.77 -3.77 9.23
CA PRO A 31 -14.06 -5.03 9.40
C PRO A 31 -12.64 -5.06 8.80
N LEU A 32 -12.45 -4.50 7.60
CA LEU A 32 -11.13 -4.45 6.96
C LEU A 32 -10.15 -3.59 7.75
N ALA A 33 -10.60 -2.43 8.25
CA ALA A 33 -9.77 -1.54 9.06
C ALA A 33 -9.38 -2.20 10.40
N GLN A 34 -10.29 -2.96 11.02
CA GLN A 34 -10.00 -3.74 12.23
C GLN A 34 -8.98 -4.86 11.95
N VAL A 35 -9.15 -5.59 10.85
CA VAL A 35 -8.25 -6.68 10.45
C VAL A 35 -6.85 -6.12 10.15
N VAL A 36 -6.74 -5.03 9.38
CA VAL A 36 -5.45 -4.35 9.12
C VAL A 36 -4.87 -3.76 10.42
N GLY A 37 -5.71 -3.32 11.35
CA GLY A 37 -5.27 -2.65 12.58
C GLY A 37 -4.87 -1.20 12.35
N ALA A 38 -5.28 -0.60 11.23
CA ALA A 38 -5.10 0.81 10.92
C ALA A 38 -6.25 1.32 10.04
N ALA A 39 -6.56 2.61 10.15
CA ALA A 39 -7.53 3.31 9.32
C ALA A 39 -6.93 4.63 8.81
N ASN A 40 -7.17 4.92 7.53
CA ASN A 40 -6.76 6.16 6.88
C ASN A 40 -7.97 7.05 6.52
N THR A 41 -9.18 6.66 6.92
CA THR A 41 -10.43 7.30 6.54
C THR A 41 -11.40 7.29 7.72
N VAL A 42 -12.02 8.43 8.01
CA VAL A 42 -13.15 8.52 8.96
C VAL A 42 -14.35 8.99 8.20
N LEU A 43 -15.45 8.25 8.27
CA LEU A 43 -16.74 8.64 7.71
C LEU A 43 -17.59 9.25 8.82
N VAL A 44 -18.23 10.37 8.53
CA VAL A 44 -19.21 10.98 9.41
C VAL A 44 -20.58 10.54 8.90
N THR A 45 -21.26 9.71 9.67
CA THR A 45 -22.56 9.14 9.30
C THR A 45 -23.61 9.49 10.37
N GLY A 46 -24.87 9.18 10.10
CA GLY A 46 -25.98 9.43 11.02
C GLY A 46 -26.92 10.54 10.53
N SER A 47 -28.12 10.55 11.11
CA SER A 47 -29.17 11.53 10.84
C SER A 47 -29.79 11.96 12.17
N SER A 48 -30.47 13.11 12.19
CA SER A 48 -31.26 13.55 13.37
C SER A 48 -30.44 13.79 14.65
N GLY A 49 -29.28 14.43 14.54
CA GLY A 49 -28.58 15.04 15.68
C GLY A 49 -27.61 14.14 16.45
N ARG A 50 -27.44 12.88 16.04
CA ARG A 50 -26.37 12.00 16.54
C ARG A 50 -25.51 11.52 15.37
N ARG A 51 -24.32 12.09 15.27
CA ARG A 51 -23.27 11.62 14.36
C ARG A 51 -22.70 10.29 14.84
N VAL A 52 -22.22 9.48 13.92
CA VAL A 52 -21.47 8.25 14.15
C VAL A 52 -20.23 8.27 13.27
N LEU A 53 -19.07 8.20 13.89
CA LEU A 53 -17.77 8.13 13.23
C LEU A 53 -17.42 6.68 12.93
N VAL A 54 -17.20 6.38 11.66
CA VAL A 54 -16.78 5.04 11.20
C VAL A 54 -15.35 5.11 10.66
N ALA A 55 -14.43 4.40 11.28
CA ALA A 55 -13.06 4.28 10.78
C ALA A 55 -12.98 3.22 9.65
N ALA A 56 -12.40 3.60 8.52
CA ALA A 56 -12.22 2.74 7.34
C ALA A 56 -10.77 2.80 6.83
N ASN A 57 -10.39 1.81 6.02
CA ASN A 57 -9.08 1.71 5.40
C ASN A 57 -9.20 1.60 3.88
N THR A 58 -8.75 2.63 3.17
CA THR A 58 -8.69 2.67 1.70
C THR A 58 -7.28 2.46 1.15
N ASP A 59 -6.25 2.37 2.00
CA ASP A 59 -4.88 2.04 1.57
C ASP A 59 -4.84 0.65 0.92
N VAL A 60 -5.64 -0.31 1.43
CA VAL A 60 -5.78 -1.65 0.85
C VAL A 60 -6.26 -1.57 -0.60
N HIS A 61 -7.36 -0.84 -0.83
CA HIS A 61 -7.89 -0.60 -2.16
C HIS A 61 -6.86 0.09 -3.06
N GLY A 62 -6.21 1.13 -2.54
CA GLY A 62 -5.18 1.87 -3.27
C GLY A 62 -4.03 0.99 -3.73
N ALA A 63 -3.48 0.18 -2.84
CA ALA A 63 -2.38 -0.73 -3.14
C ALA A 63 -2.81 -1.81 -4.15
N ALA A 64 -3.98 -2.42 -3.97
CA ALA A 64 -4.48 -3.46 -4.86
C ALA A 64 -4.71 -2.93 -6.28
N GLN A 65 -5.33 -1.75 -6.44
CA GLN A 65 -5.54 -1.15 -7.75
C GLN A 65 -4.24 -0.70 -8.41
N ALA A 66 -3.32 -0.10 -7.64
CA ALA A 66 -2.02 0.30 -8.16
C ALA A 66 -1.23 -0.90 -8.70
N LEU A 67 -1.22 -2.03 -7.98
CA LEU A 67 -0.60 -3.28 -8.44
C LEU A 67 -1.29 -3.84 -9.70
N ARG A 68 -2.63 -3.84 -9.75
CA ARG A 68 -3.38 -4.30 -10.95
C ARG A 68 -3.07 -3.44 -12.17
N GLU A 69 -3.07 -2.12 -12.02
CA GLU A 69 -2.81 -1.18 -13.11
C GLU A 69 -1.36 -1.28 -13.61
N ALA A 70 -0.37 -1.38 -12.73
CA ALA A 70 1.01 -1.54 -13.17
C ALA A 70 1.24 -2.90 -13.85
N ARG A 71 0.64 -3.98 -13.34
CA ARG A 71 0.76 -5.34 -13.90
C ARG A 71 0.07 -5.50 -15.26
N SER A 72 -1.00 -4.74 -15.52
CA SER A 72 -1.65 -4.71 -16.83
C SER A 72 -0.94 -3.81 -17.84
N GLY A 73 -0.05 -2.93 -17.37
CA GLY A 73 0.75 -2.02 -18.16
C GLY A 73 2.00 -2.66 -18.75
N ALA A 74 3.18 -2.27 -18.26
CA ALA A 74 4.45 -2.68 -18.83
C ALA A 74 4.69 -4.20 -18.64
N ALA A 75 5.03 -4.90 -19.72
CA ALA A 75 5.30 -6.35 -19.75
C ALA A 75 4.20 -7.20 -19.07
N PRO A 76 2.95 -7.16 -19.58
CA PRO A 76 1.81 -7.80 -18.93
C PRO A 76 1.96 -9.31 -18.91
N SER A 77 1.46 -9.92 -17.84
CA SER A 77 1.36 -11.38 -17.70
C SER A 77 -0.07 -11.77 -17.37
N ALA A 78 -0.63 -12.70 -18.15
CA ALA A 78 -1.94 -13.29 -17.89
C ALA A 78 -1.90 -14.30 -16.72
N ALA A 79 -0.70 -14.71 -16.28
CA ALA A 79 -0.57 -15.62 -15.14
C ALA A 79 -0.92 -14.88 -13.84
N PRO A 80 -1.63 -15.54 -12.91
CA PRO A 80 -1.86 -14.99 -11.57
C PRO A 80 -0.52 -14.82 -10.84
N ALA A 81 -0.43 -13.82 -9.97
CA ALA A 81 0.69 -13.70 -9.05
C ALA A 81 0.65 -14.86 -8.05
N ARG A 82 1.80 -15.47 -7.77
CA ARG A 82 1.91 -16.58 -6.82
C ARG A 82 2.86 -16.29 -5.66
N SER A 83 3.73 -15.30 -5.80
CA SER A 83 4.67 -14.92 -4.75
C SER A 83 4.70 -13.42 -4.56
N ALA A 84 4.85 -13.00 -3.31
CA ALA A 84 5.02 -11.59 -2.99
C ALA A 84 6.04 -11.36 -1.88
N VAL A 85 6.73 -10.23 -1.98
CA VAL A 85 7.66 -9.74 -0.95
C VAL A 85 7.24 -8.34 -0.51
N VAL A 86 7.12 -8.12 0.80
CA VAL A 86 6.90 -6.78 1.37
C VAL A 86 8.18 -6.32 2.07
N LEU A 87 8.64 -5.12 1.75
CA LEU A 87 9.76 -4.47 2.42
C LEU A 87 9.18 -3.47 3.45
N GLY A 88 9.38 -3.75 4.74
CA GLY A 88 8.82 -2.95 5.84
C GLY A 88 7.75 -3.66 6.65
N ALA A 89 7.33 -3.03 7.75
CA ALA A 89 6.42 -3.61 8.74
C ALA A 89 5.46 -2.60 9.40
N GLY A 90 5.29 -1.42 8.79
CA GLY A 90 4.37 -0.40 9.30
C GLY A 90 2.91 -0.63 8.89
N GLY A 91 2.03 0.33 9.19
CA GLY A 91 0.61 0.27 8.82
C GLY A 91 0.38 0.11 7.31
N THR A 92 1.19 0.78 6.48
CA THR A 92 1.16 0.60 5.01
C THR A 92 1.54 -0.84 4.61
N ALA A 93 2.47 -1.48 5.31
CA ALA A 93 2.82 -2.88 5.05
C ALA A 93 1.67 -3.82 5.44
N ALA A 94 0.96 -3.55 6.54
CA ALA A 94 -0.23 -4.32 6.90
C ALA A 94 -1.36 -4.16 5.87
N ALA A 95 -1.58 -2.96 5.34
CA ALA A 95 -2.53 -2.73 4.25
C ALA A 95 -2.08 -3.43 2.95
N ALA A 96 -0.78 -3.46 2.66
CA ALA A 96 -0.22 -4.20 1.54
C ALA A 96 -0.46 -5.71 1.65
N LEU A 97 -0.37 -6.30 2.85
CA LEU A 97 -0.72 -7.71 3.05
C LEU A 97 -2.18 -8.01 2.68
N ALA A 98 -3.12 -7.17 3.13
CA ALA A 98 -4.52 -7.31 2.75
C ALA A 98 -4.73 -7.17 1.24
N ALA A 99 -4.04 -6.21 0.60
CA ALA A 99 -4.10 -6.03 -0.84
C ALA A 99 -3.53 -7.25 -1.61
N LEU A 100 -2.45 -7.86 -1.11
CA LEU A 100 -1.89 -9.09 -1.69
C LEU A 100 -2.85 -10.28 -1.54
N ALA A 101 -3.55 -10.39 -0.41
CA ALA A 101 -4.57 -11.42 -0.21
C ALA A 101 -5.72 -11.27 -1.21
N GLU A 102 -6.18 -10.04 -1.51
CA GLU A 102 -7.16 -9.78 -2.59
C GLU A 102 -6.66 -10.15 -3.98
N LEU A 103 -5.34 -10.15 -4.18
CA LEU A 103 -4.69 -10.56 -5.43
C LEU A 103 -4.36 -12.06 -5.46
N GLY A 104 -4.75 -12.80 -4.42
CA GLY A 104 -4.60 -14.26 -4.33
C GLY A 104 -3.27 -14.73 -3.73
N VAL A 105 -2.44 -13.84 -3.17
CA VAL A 105 -1.18 -14.20 -2.51
C VAL A 105 -1.35 -14.14 -0.99
N THR A 106 -1.35 -15.30 -0.33
CA THR A 106 -1.66 -15.43 1.10
C THR A 106 -0.46 -15.79 1.99
N ASP A 107 0.69 -16.09 1.39
CA ASP A 107 1.93 -16.51 2.05
C ASP A 107 3.15 -15.61 1.75
N PRO A 108 3.04 -14.27 1.86
CA PRO A 108 4.10 -13.38 1.45
C PRO A 108 5.31 -13.43 2.40
N VAL A 109 6.48 -13.13 1.84
CA VAL A 109 7.69 -12.90 2.62
C VAL A 109 7.76 -11.44 3.03
N VAL A 110 8.00 -11.15 4.31
CA VAL A 110 8.16 -9.78 4.80
C VAL A 110 9.58 -9.56 5.27
N CYS A 111 10.28 -8.64 4.62
CA CYS A 111 11.65 -8.27 4.95
C CYS A 111 11.64 -7.09 5.92
N VAL A 112 12.23 -7.28 7.11
CA VAL A 112 12.23 -6.29 8.19
C VAL A 112 13.61 -6.05 8.77
N ARG A 113 13.88 -4.81 9.19
CA ARG A 113 15.16 -4.45 9.86
C ARG A 113 15.22 -4.97 11.30
N SER A 114 14.06 -5.08 11.95
CA SER A 114 13.93 -5.58 13.32
C SER A 114 12.63 -6.37 13.42
N GLN A 115 12.73 -7.65 13.78
CA GLN A 115 11.56 -8.51 13.95
C GLN A 115 10.64 -8.02 15.07
N ALA A 116 11.19 -7.37 16.10
CA ALA A 116 10.39 -6.79 17.19
C ALA A 116 9.40 -5.73 16.69
N ARG A 117 9.72 -5.02 15.59
CA ARG A 117 8.82 -4.04 14.97
C ARG A 117 7.75 -4.66 14.07
N ALA A 118 7.83 -5.96 13.79
CA ALA A 118 6.86 -6.66 12.96
C ALA A 118 5.65 -7.19 13.73
N ALA A 119 5.60 -7.05 15.06
CA ALA A 119 4.54 -7.62 15.88
C ALA A 119 3.13 -7.18 15.44
N GLY A 120 2.92 -5.88 15.17
CA GLY A 120 1.64 -5.35 14.69
C GLY A 120 1.25 -5.92 13.32
N LEU A 121 2.21 -6.01 12.40
CA LEU A 121 2.01 -6.63 11.09
C LEU A 121 1.67 -8.13 11.19
N LEU A 122 2.35 -8.88 12.07
CA LEU A 122 2.08 -10.30 12.28
C LEU A 122 0.69 -10.54 12.88
N GLN A 123 0.24 -9.66 13.79
CA GLN A 123 -1.12 -9.72 14.31
C GLN A 123 -2.15 -9.44 13.21
N ALA A 124 -1.89 -8.45 12.33
CA ALA A 124 -2.75 -8.18 11.18
C ALA A 124 -2.80 -9.39 10.23
N ALA A 125 -1.65 -9.96 9.89
CA ALA A 125 -1.54 -11.17 9.07
C ALA A 125 -2.32 -12.34 9.66
N HIS A 126 -2.20 -12.57 10.98
CA HIS A 126 -2.94 -13.62 11.67
C HIS A 126 -4.46 -13.40 11.59
N ARG A 127 -4.95 -12.17 11.78
CA ARG A 127 -6.37 -11.84 11.61
C ARG A 127 -6.86 -12.04 10.16
N MET A 128 -5.97 -11.85 9.18
CA MET A 128 -6.25 -12.10 7.76
C MET A 128 -6.17 -13.58 7.38
N GLY A 129 -5.68 -14.45 8.27
CA GLY A 129 -5.42 -15.86 7.94
C GLY A 129 -4.23 -16.07 7.00
N MET A 130 -3.29 -15.13 6.96
CA MET A 130 -2.11 -15.18 6.09
C MET A 130 -0.93 -15.85 6.79
N ASP A 131 -0.13 -16.60 6.03
CA ASP A 131 1.09 -17.25 6.51
C ASP A 131 2.33 -16.42 6.16
N VAL A 132 2.67 -15.46 7.02
CA VAL A 132 3.76 -14.53 6.77
C VAL A 132 5.10 -15.10 7.22
N THR A 133 6.06 -15.12 6.29
CA THR A 133 7.44 -15.50 6.58
C THR A 133 8.33 -14.27 6.75
N LEU A 134 8.93 -14.08 7.92
CA LEU A 134 9.88 -12.99 8.14
C LEU A 134 11.28 -13.30 7.61
N ARG A 135 11.91 -12.30 7.00
CA ARG A 135 13.32 -12.31 6.58
C ARG A 135 14.00 -11.00 6.99
N ARG A 136 15.34 -11.03 7.00
CA ARG A 136 16.13 -9.82 7.25
C ARG A 136 16.01 -8.87 6.07
N PHE A 137 15.94 -7.58 6.35
CA PHE A 137 15.84 -6.54 5.33
C PHE A 137 17.01 -6.56 4.33
N ASP A 138 18.23 -6.82 4.81
CA ASP A 138 19.44 -6.91 3.99
C ASP A 138 19.55 -8.20 3.15
N ALA A 139 18.64 -9.16 3.35
CA ALA A 139 18.55 -10.37 2.54
C ALA A 139 17.48 -10.28 1.44
N ALA A 140 16.93 -9.09 1.19
CA ALA A 140 15.76 -8.91 0.33
C ALA A 140 16.05 -9.07 -1.16
N ALA A 141 17.22 -8.68 -1.66
CA ALA A 141 17.54 -8.65 -3.09
C ALA A 141 17.24 -9.98 -3.84
N PRO A 142 17.73 -11.15 -3.40
CA PRO A 142 17.38 -12.42 -4.07
C PRO A 142 15.90 -12.76 -3.96
N LEU A 143 15.23 -12.37 -2.87
CA LEU A 143 13.80 -12.65 -2.68
C LEU A 143 12.94 -11.82 -3.63
N ILE A 144 13.24 -10.53 -3.79
CA ILE A 144 12.49 -9.63 -4.67
C ILE A 144 12.75 -9.93 -6.16
N ALA A 145 13.96 -10.38 -6.51
CA ALA A 145 14.29 -10.80 -7.87
C ALA A 145 13.45 -12.01 -8.31
N ASP A 146 13.04 -12.86 -7.36
CA ASP A 146 12.22 -14.06 -7.61
C ASP A 146 10.72 -13.87 -7.30
N ALA A 147 10.28 -12.70 -6.84
CA ALA A 147 8.88 -12.46 -6.48
C ALA A 147 8.05 -11.93 -7.66
N ASP A 148 6.78 -12.34 -7.78
CA ASP A 148 5.88 -11.79 -8.79
C ASP A 148 5.43 -10.37 -8.43
N LEU A 149 5.22 -10.10 -7.13
CA LEU A 149 4.82 -8.80 -6.61
C LEU A 149 5.80 -8.37 -5.50
N VAL A 150 6.22 -7.11 -5.53
CA VAL A 150 7.05 -6.52 -4.49
C VAL A 150 6.37 -5.26 -4.01
N VAL A 151 6.20 -5.10 -2.69
CA VAL A 151 5.65 -3.86 -2.11
C VAL A 151 6.68 -3.24 -1.18
N GLN A 152 7.23 -2.09 -1.56
CA GLN A 152 8.12 -1.30 -0.75
C GLN A 152 7.34 -0.27 0.07
N THR A 153 7.45 -0.35 1.39
CA THR A 153 6.80 0.55 2.35
C THR A 153 7.77 1.17 3.37
N ALA A 154 9.05 0.81 3.31
CA ALA A 154 10.08 1.43 4.12
C ALA A 154 10.32 2.89 3.68
N VAL A 155 10.86 3.68 4.61
CA VAL A 155 11.16 5.10 4.38
C VAL A 155 12.14 5.30 3.22
N ALA A 156 12.10 6.47 2.59
CA ALA A 156 13.01 6.86 1.51
C ALA A 156 14.49 6.61 1.88
N GLY A 157 15.26 6.13 0.92
CA GLY A 157 16.66 5.73 1.09
C GLY A 157 16.89 4.38 1.77
N ALA A 158 15.89 3.80 2.44
CA ALA A 158 16.10 2.55 3.19
C ALA A 158 16.43 1.34 2.30
N ALA A 159 15.90 1.30 1.07
CA ALA A 159 16.13 0.22 0.12
C ALA A 159 17.24 0.49 -0.90
N ASP A 160 18.00 1.58 -0.76
CA ASP A 160 19.09 1.88 -1.70
C ASP A 160 20.15 0.77 -1.75
N PRO A 161 20.56 0.15 -0.61
CA PRO A 161 21.45 -1.02 -0.65
C PRO A 161 20.81 -2.22 -1.37
N ILE A 162 19.51 -2.44 -1.18
CA ILE A 162 18.77 -3.53 -1.85
C ILE A 162 18.74 -3.29 -3.37
N ALA A 163 18.60 -2.05 -3.81
CA ALA A 163 18.62 -1.69 -5.23
C ALA A 163 19.99 -1.97 -5.87
N ALA A 164 21.08 -1.66 -5.16
CA ALA A 164 22.43 -1.99 -5.60
C ALA A 164 22.65 -3.50 -5.68
N ASP A 165 22.25 -4.24 -4.65
CA ASP A 165 22.35 -5.71 -4.61
C ASP A 165 21.49 -6.37 -5.69
N LEU A 166 20.28 -5.87 -5.95
CA LEU A 166 19.41 -6.34 -7.03
C LEU A 166 20.07 -6.15 -8.39
N THR A 167 20.65 -4.97 -8.63
CA THR A 167 21.34 -4.66 -9.90
C THR A 167 22.51 -5.61 -10.12
N ALA A 168 23.34 -5.82 -9.09
CA ALA A 168 24.46 -6.76 -9.13
C ALA A 168 24.02 -8.21 -9.33
N LEU A 169 22.92 -8.62 -8.69
CA LEU A 169 22.37 -9.97 -8.79
C LEU A 169 21.81 -10.27 -10.19
N LEU A 170 21.12 -9.29 -10.78
CA LEU A 170 20.55 -9.45 -12.11
C LEU A 170 21.65 -9.52 -13.17
N ASP A 171 22.74 -8.76 -13.01
CA ASP A 171 23.90 -8.77 -13.92
C ASP A 171 23.47 -8.60 -15.39
N GLY A 172 22.62 -7.60 -15.64
CA GLY A 172 22.05 -7.31 -16.95
C GLY A 172 20.93 -8.25 -17.42
N ARG A 173 20.57 -9.28 -16.65
CA ARG A 173 19.41 -10.13 -16.95
C ARG A 173 18.11 -9.38 -16.63
N PRO A 174 17.07 -9.47 -17.49
CA PRO A 174 15.80 -8.83 -17.23
C PRO A 174 15.01 -9.55 -16.13
N LEU A 175 14.12 -8.81 -15.49
CA LEU A 175 13.04 -9.39 -14.70
C LEU A 175 12.06 -10.16 -15.62
N ARG A 176 11.36 -11.13 -15.04
CA ARG A 176 10.33 -11.91 -15.73
C ARG A 176 9.11 -11.04 -16.03
N PRO A 177 8.40 -11.29 -17.15
CA PRO A 177 7.15 -10.59 -17.45
C PRO A 177 6.15 -10.69 -16.31
N GLY A 178 5.49 -9.57 -16.00
CA GLY A 178 4.52 -9.43 -14.91
C GLY A 178 5.10 -9.20 -13.52
N GLN A 179 6.43 -9.23 -13.34
CA GLN A 179 7.04 -8.82 -12.07
C GLN A 179 6.79 -7.34 -11.82
N THR A 180 6.09 -7.03 -10.73
CA THR A 180 5.59 -5.69 -10.43
C THR A 180 6.08 -5.21 -9.07
N LEU A 181 6.65 -4.01 -9.03
CA LEU A 181 6.99 -3.29 -7.81
C LEU A 181 5.95 -2.21 -7.54
N LEU A 182 5.30 -2.23 -6.38
CA LEU A 182 4.67 -1.06 -5.79
C LEU A 182 5.65 -0.41 -4.82
N ASP A 183 6.10 0.80 -5.12
CA ASP A 183 6.91 1.59 -4.18
C ASP A 183 6.02 2.70 -3.59
N ALA A 184 5.73 2.61 -2.28
CA ALA A 184 4.83 3.56 -1.62
C ALA A 184 5.42 4.98 -1.48
N ILE A 185 6.71 5.16 -1.80
CA ILE A 185 7.34 6.48 -1.87
C ILE A 185 6.92 7.17 -3.17
N TYR A 186 6.51 8.43 -3.06
CA TYR A 186 6.15 9.28 -4.20
C TYR A 186 6.99 10.55 -4.31
N ASP A 187 7.74 10.90 -3.26
CA ASP A 187 8.71 12.00 -3.23
C ASP A 187 9.82 11.66 -2.22
N PRO A 188 11.12 11.73 -2.61
CA PRO A 188 11.64 11.94 -3.97
C PRO A 188 11.32 10.76 -4.91
N TRP A 189 11.20 11.04 -6.21
CA TRP A 189 10.92 10.05 -7.25
C TRP A 189 11.82 10.22 -8.50
N PRO A 190 12.31 9.13 -9.14
CA PRO A 190 12.18 7.73 -8.73
C PRO A 190 13.09 7.38 -7.54
N THR A 191 12.69 6.37 -6.76
CA THR A 191 13.59 5.75 -5.77
C THR A 191 14.68 4.93 -6.46
N ALA A 192 15.77 4.63 -5.76
CA ALA A 192 16.83 3.76 -6.29
C ALA A 192 16.29 2.37 -6.66
N LEU A 193 15.37 1.82 -5.85
CA LEU A 193 14.77 0.52 -6.11
C LEU A 193 13.84 0.56 -7.34
N ALA A 194 13.02 1.60 -7.48
CA ALA A 194 12.18 1.79 -8.66
C ALA A 194 13.01 1.95 -9.94
N ALA A 195 14.09 2.73 -9.89
CA ALA A 195 15.01 2.89 -11.01
C ALA A 195 15.68 1.56 -11.42
N ALA A 196 16.18 0.78 -10.46
CA ALA A 196 16.76 -0.54 -10.72
C ALA A 196 15.73 -1.51 -11.32
N TRP A 197 14.50 -1.50 -10.79
CA TRP A 197 13.41 -2.37 -11.26
C TRP A 197 12.99 -2.06 -12.70
N SER A 198 12.74 -0.78 -13.00
CA SER A 198 12.42 -0.34 -14.37
C SER A 198 13.57 -0.57 -15.34
N GLY A 199 14.82 -0.34 -14.91
CA GLY A 199 16.01 -0.61 -15.72
C GLY A 199 16.15 -2.08 -16.11
N ALA A 200 15.64 -2.99 -15.29
CA ALA A 200 15.58 -4.43 -15.57
C ALA A 200 14.29 -4.87 -16.32
N GLY A 201 13.45 -3.92 -16.76
CA GLY A 201 12.23 -4.19 -17.53
C GLY A 201 11.01 -4.57 -16.70
N GLY A 202 11.06 -4.44 -15.37
CA GLY A 202 9.93 -4.72 -14.48
C GLY A 202 8.90 -3.58 -14.46
N ALA A 203 7.63 -3.93 -14.19
CA ALA A 203 6.56 -2.96 -14.02
C ALA A 203 6.67 -2.23 -12.67
N VAL A 204 6.43 -0.93 -12.65
CA VAL A 204 6.45 -0.12 -11.43
C VAL A 204 5.12 0.61 -11.24
N ALA A 205 4.49 0.37 -10.09
CA ALA A 205 3.44 1.20 -9.53
C ALA A 205 4.11 2.25 -8.60
N PRO A 206 4.16 3.53 -9.00
CA PRO A 206 4.68 4.59 -8.13
C PRO A 206 3.73 4.87 -6.97
N GLY A 207 4.24 5.45 -5.87
CA GLY A 207 3.45 5.68 -4.66
C GLY A 207 2.25 6.60 -4.88
N TRP A 208 2.36 7.52 -5.83
CA TRP A 208 1.26 8.41 -6.21
C TRP A 208 0.08 7.64 -6.81
N LEU A 209 0.32 6.48 -7.44
CA LEU A 209 -0.74 5.68 -8.02
C LEU A 209 -1.59 5.02 -6.93
N MET A 210 -0.93 4.53 -5.87
CA MET A 210 -1.62 4.08 -4.66
C MET A 210 -2.38 5.24 -4.01
N LEU A 211 -1.78 6.44 -3.92
CA LEU A 211 -2.41 7.65 -3.38
C LEU A 211 -3.68 8.04 -4.14
N LEU A 212 -3.64 7.98 -5.48
CA LEU A 212 -4.78 8.25 -6.36
C LEU A 212 -5.95 7.31 -6.06
N HIS A 213 -5.69 6.00 -6.08
CA HIS A 213 -6.73 4.99 -5.90
C HIS A 213 -7.30 4.98 -4.48
N GLN A 214 -6.47 5.18 -3.44
CA GLN A 214 -6.99 5.28 -2.06
C GLN A 214 -7.80 6.57 -1.84
N ALA A 215 -7.47 7.68 -2.52
CA ALA A 215 -8.24 8.91 -2.47
C ALA A 215 -9.57 8.80 -3.25
N ALA A 216 -9.57 8.12 -4.40
CA ALA A 216 -10.78 7.86 -5.16
C ALA A 216 -11.78 7.03 -4.33
N GLU A 217 -11.29 6.04 -3.60
CA GLU A 217 -12.12 5.24 -2.71
C GLU A 217 -12.64 6.06 -1.51
N GLN A 218 -11.85 6.99 -0.97
CA GLN A 218 -12.33 7.93 0.05
C GLN A 218 -13.49 8.79 -0.45
N VAL A 219 -13.37 9.38 -1.65
CA VAL A 219 -14.45 10.15 -2.27
C VAL A 219 -15.70 9.29 -2.42
N ARG A 220 -15.56 8.04 -2.86
CA ARG A 220 -16.69 7.11 -2.98
C ARG A 220 -17.36 6.83 -1.65
N LEU A 221 -16.58 6.53 -0.61
CA LEU A 221 -17.12 6.24 0.72
C LEU A 221 -17.79 7.47 1.36
N MET A 222 -17.23 8.66 1.18
CA MET A 222 -17.76 9.90 1.77
C MET A 222 -18.99 10.44 1.03
N THR A 223 -19.01 10.35 -0.30
CA THR A 223 -20.07 10.98 -1.13
C THR A 223 -21.12 9.99 -1.64
N GLY A 224 -20.85 8.68 -1.54
CA GLY A 224 -21.65 7.64 -2.18
C GLY A 224 -21.54 7.59 -3.71
N SER A 225 -20.72 8.45 -4.32
CA SER A 225 -20.58 8.59 -5.77
C SER A 225 -19.20 8.16 -6.26
N ALA A 226 -19.11 7.59 -7.46
CA ALA A 226 -17.82 7.24 -8.04
C ALA A 226 -16.94 8.49 -8.20
N ALA A 227 -15.67 8.38 -7.83
CA ALA A 227 -14.71 9.47 -7.95
C ALA A 227 -14.32 9.70 -9.43
N PRO A 228 -14.07 10.94 -9.85
CA PRO A 228 -13.62 11.25 -11.20
C PRO A 228 -12.11 10.97 -11.33
N VAL A 229 -11.73 9.68 -11.40
CA VAL A 229 -10.32 9.22 -11.33
C VAL A 229 -9.42 9.90 -12.36
N ASP A 230 -9.89 10.10 -13.60
CA ASP A 230 -9.08 10.75 -14.65
C ASP A 230 -8.77 12.22 -14.31
N ALA A 231 -9.75 12.96 -13.78
CA ALA A 231 -9.55 14.33 -13.35
C ALA A 231 -8.63 14.40 -12.12
N MET A 232 -8.79 13.47 -11.18
CA MET A 232 -7.90 13.36 -10.02
C MET A 232 -6.47 13.04 -10.42
N ARG A 233 -6.29 12.16 -11.42
CA ARG A 233 -4.98 11.81 -11.98
C ARG A 233 -4.31 13.02 -12.63
N ALA A 234 -5.05 13.78 -13.44
CA ALA A 234 -4.54 15.00 -14.06
C ALA A 234 -4.13 16.05 -13.00
N ALA A 235 -4.94 16.24 -11.96
CA ALA A 235 -4.61 17.15 -10.86
C ALA A 235 -3.37 16.69 -10.09
N LEU A 236 -3.23 15.39 -9.85
CA LEU A 236 -2.07 14.81 -9.17
C LEU A 236 -0.78 14.95 -10.00
N ALA A 237 -0.85 14.74 -11.32
CA ALA A 237 0.29 14.91 -12.21
C ALA A 237 0.82 16.35 -12.17
N GLY A 238 -0.07 17.35 -12.24
CA GLY A 238 0.33 18.75 -12.12
C GLY A 238 0.99 19.08 -10.77
N ALA A 239 0.49 18.50 -9.67
CA ALA A 239 1.05 18.74 -8.34
C ALA A 239 2.40 18.04 -8.07
N LEU A 240 2.80 17.08 -8.89
CA LEU A 240 4.10 16.39 -8.79
C LEU A 240 5.20 17.06 -9.63
N GLU A 241 4.82 17.98 -10.52
CA GLU A 241 5.75 18.75 -11.36
C GLU A 241 6.18 20.09 -10.71
N ASP A 242 5.46 20.53 -9.67
CA ASP A 242 5.70 21.75 -8.87
C ASP A 242 6.65 21.50 -7.68
#